data_AF-A0A5D0UR54-F1
#
_entry.id   AF-A0A5D0UR54-F1
#
_cell.length_a   1.000
_cell.length_b   1.000
_cell.length_c   1.000
_cell.angle_alpha   90.00
_cell.angle_beta   90.00
_cell.angle_gamma   90.00
#
_symmetry.space_group_name_H-M   'P 1'
#
loop_
_entity.id
_entity.type
_entity.pdbx_description
1 polymer ?
#
loop_
_entity_poly.entity_id
_entity_poly.type
_entity_poly.pdbx_seq_one_letter_code
_entity_poly.pdbx_strand_id
1 'polypeptide(L)'
;MRCDSCAHLAPKRKPLGISVIADPARLAGQWKDQHGSILTLNGDGTYAAQDLRFAYVGSEKLLPLRVDLRHEPLPSTGTWKVVKNDVQLDIKLVAGRRSFGVRLLHVYADGATLTLASYTSDPEVREQYVYRRGAAS
;
A
#
# COMPACT_ATOMS: atom_id res chain seq x y z
N MET A 1 4.57 38.28 1.35
CA MET A 1 3.88 37.94 0.08
C MET A 1 3.45 36.48 0.15
N ARG A 2 2.14 36.22 0.21
CA ARG A 2 1.56 34.89 -0.02
C ARG A 2 1.13 34.84 -1.48
N CYS A 3 1.55 33.82 -2.20
CA CYS A 3 1.22 33.62 -3.61
C CYS A 3 -0.13 32.89 -3.67
N ASP A 4 -1.23 33.63 -3.76
CA ASP A 4 -2.60 33.09 -3.77
C ASP A 4 -2.98 32.40 -5.10
N SER A 5 -2.05 32.32 -6.06
CA SER A 5 -2.24 31.74 -7.40
C SER A 5 -1.14 30.74 -7.81
N CYS A 6 -0.25 30.39 -6.89
CA CYS A 6 0.71 29.32 -7.16
C CYS A 6 -0.08 28.01 -7.21
N ALA A 7 -0.13 27.36 -8.38
CA ALA A 7 -0.64 25.99 -8.48
C ALA A 7 -0.01 25.19 -7.34
N HIS A 8 -0.83 24.54 -6.51
CA HIS A 8 -0.35 23.70 -5.41
C HIS A 8 0.49 22.57 -6.03
N LEU A 9 1.77 22.84 -6.25
CA LEU A 9 2.73 21.90 -6.80
C LEU A 9 3.04 20.94 -5.67
N ALA A 10 2.19 19.94 -5.53
CA ALA A 10 2.36 18.93 -4.52
C ALA A 10 3.76 18.31 -4.66
N PRO A 11 4.46 18.04 -3.54
CA PRO A 11 5.86 17.61 -3.55
C PRO A 11 6.13 16.49 -4.56
N LYS A 12 7.28 16.54 -5.24
CA LYS A 12 7.69 15.49 -6.16
C LYS A 12 7.92 14.20 -5.36
N ARG A 13 7.29 13.09 -5.77
CA ARG A 13 7.46 11.76 -5.13
C ARG A 13 8.93 11.35 -5.17
N LYS A 14 9.40 10.67 -4.13
CA LYS A 14 10.78 10.15 -4.10
C LYS A 14 10.89 9.01 -5.14
N PRO A 15 11.97 8.99 -5.93
CA PRO A 15 12.22 7.87 -6.85
C PRO A 15 12.42 6.58 -6.05
N LEU A 16 11.85 5.47 -6.53
CA LEU A 16 11.97 4.14 -5.91
C LEU A 16 12.70 3.13 -6.81
N GLY A 17 13.31 3.61 -7.89
CA GLY A 17 13.88 2.79 -8.95
C GLY A 17 12.94 2.64 -10.14
N ILE A 18 13.12 1.56 -10.90
CA ILE A 18 12.41 1.30 -12.16
C ILE A 18 11.20 0.41 -11.88
N SER A 19 10.05 0.73 -12.48
CA SER A 19 8.89 -0.18 -12.41
C SER A 19 9.21 -1.47 -13.14
N VAL A 20 9.01 -2.61 -12.48
CA VAL A 20 9.35 -3.94 -13.03
C VAL A 20 8.12 -4.83 -13.08
N ILE A 21 8.18 -5.85 -13.94
CA ILE A 21 7.17 -6.91 -13.96
C ILE A 21 7.21 -7.62 -12.61
N ALA A 22 6.03 -7.77 -12.04
CA ALA A 22 5.83 -8.42 -10.75
C ALA A 22 5.89 -9.95 -10.93
N ASP A 23 6.88 -10.60 -10.31
CA ASP A 23 6.96 -12.07 -10.24
C ASP A 23 6.39 -12.55 -8.90
N PRO A 24 5.25 -13.28 -8.88
CA PRO A 24 4.63 -13.75 -7.65
C PRO A 24 5.60 -14.50 -6.72
N ALA A 25 6.52 -15.30 -7.27
CA ALA A 25 7.47 -16.07 -6.47
C ALA A 25 8.48 -15.16 -5.74
N ARG A 26 8.88 -14.05 -6.36
CA ARG A 26 9.74 -13.02 -5.75
C ARG A 26 8.99 -12.06 -4.85
N LEU A 27 7.65 -12.08 -4.86
CA LEU A 27 6.81 -11.18 -4.09
C LEU A 27 6.29 -11.82 -2.80
N ALA A 28 6.09 -13.14 -2.79
CA ALA A 28 5.68 -13.86 -1.59
C ALA A 28 6.68 -13.68 -0.43
N GLY A 29 6.18 -13.34 0.76
CA GLY A 29 6.98 -13.07 1.95
C GLY A 29 6.46 -11.90 2.77
N GLN A 30 7.24 -11.53 3.78
CA GLN A 30 6.95 -10.40 4.67
C GLN A 30 7.59 -9.10 4.16
N TRP A 31 6.80 -8.06 4.24
CA TRP A 31 7.12 -6.72 3.80
C TRP A 31 6.84 -5.76 4.95
N LYS A 32 7.80 -4.91 5.29
CA LYS A 32 7.69 -3.91 6.35
C LYS A 32 7.56 -2.53 5.72
N ASP A 33 6.55 -1.78 6.14
CA ASP A 33 6.40 -0.40 5.71
C ASP A 33 7.33 0.57 6.47
N GLN A 34 7.35 1.84 6.07
CA GLN A 34 8.16 2.86 6.70
C GLN A 34 7.76 3.20 8.15
N HIS A 35 6.59 2.80 8.61
CA HIS A 35 6.11 2.95 10.00
C HIS A 35 6.29 1.67 10.83
N GLY A 36 6.75 0.59 10.19
CA GLY A 36 7.05 -0.68 10.81
C GLY A 36 5.93 -1.72 10.76
N SER A 37 4.78 -1.42 10.15
CA SER A 37 3.69 -2.40 10.00
C SER A 37 4.04 -3.45 8.94
N ILE A 38 3.54 -4.66 9.15
CA ILE A 38 3.84 -5.81 8.30
C ILE A 38 2.70 -6.08 7.33
N LEU A 39 3.04 -6.28 6.06
CA LEU A 39 2.25 -6.91 5.02
C LEU A 39 2.88 -8.27 4.68
N THR A 40 2.11 -9.34 4.77
CA THR A 40 2.51 -10.69 4.39
C THR A 40 1.75 -11.09 3.13
N LEU A 41 2.48 -11.39 2.05
CA LEU A 41 1.95 -11.98 0.82
C LEU A 41 2.25 -13.48 0.85
N ASN A 42 1.24 -14.33 1.05
CA ASN A 42 1.43 -15.78 1.14
C ASN A 42 1.52 -16.40 -0.26
N GLY A 43 2.26 -17.51 -0.38
CA GLY A 43 2.43 -18.23 -1.65
C GLY A 43 1.15 -18.87 -2.21
N ASP A 44 0.10 -18.98 -1.39
CA ASP A 44 -1.22 -19.48 -1.78
C ASP A 44 -2.15 -18.39 -2.36
N GLY A 45 -1.65 -17.15 -2.50
CA GLY A 45 -2.44 -16.02 -3.00
C GLY A 45 -3.28 -15.32 -1.92
N THR A 46 -3.13 -15.66 -0.64
CA THR A 46 -3.73 -14.89 0.46
C THR A 46 -2.77 -13.83 0.99
N TYR A 47 -3.29 -12.78 1.63
CA TYR A 47 -2.46 -11.80 2.33
C TYR A 47 -3.02 -11.45 3.71
N ALA A 48 -2.13 -10.95 4.57
CA ALA A 48 -2.47 -10.32 5.84
C ALA A 48 -1.64 -9.05 6.03
N ALA A 49 -2.29 -7.96 6.44
CA ALA A 49 -1.65 -6.69 6.80
C ALA A 49 -1.99 -6.35 8.26
N GLN A 50 -0.99 -5.90 9.02
CA GLN A 50 -1.18 -5.41 10.39
C GLN A 50 -1.88 -4.05 10.42
N ASP A 51 -1.55 -3.20 9.46
CA ASP A 51 -2.21 -1.91 9.27
C ASP A 51 -2.28 -1.57 7.78
N LEU A 52 -3.49 -1.40 7.26
CA LEU A 52 -3.77 -1.00 5.88
C LEU A 52 -4.32 0.43 5.78
N ARG A 53 -4.17 1.25 6.83
CA ARG A 53 -4.79 2.59 6.92
C ARG A 53 -4.49 3.51 5.74
N PHE A 54 -3.26 3.52 5.25
CA PHE A 54 -2.86 4.35 4.10
C PHE A 54 -3.71 4.07 2.84
N ALA A 55 -4.22 2.85 2.68
CA ALA A 55 -5.07 2.50 1.55
C ALA A 55 -6.45 3.20 1.59
N TYR A 56 -6.81 3.83 2.70
CA TYR A 56 -8.11 4.45 2.91
C TYR A 56 -8.05 5.96 3.15
N VAL A 57 -6.85 6.57 3.17
CA VAL A 57 -6.68 8.03 3.25
C VAL A 57 -7.31 8.70 2.02
N GLY A 58 -8.26 9.61 2.24
CA GLY A 58 -9.06 10.26 1.18
C GLY A 58 -10.10 9.34 0.53
N SER A 59 -10.30 8.15 1.10
CA SER A 59 -11.25 7.13 0.67
C SER A 59 -11.99 6.53 1.86
N GLU A 60 -12.22 7.32 2.91
CA GLU A 60 -12.82 6.89 4.19
C GLU A 60 -14.20 6.28 3.99
N LYS A 61 -14.93 6.75 2.97
CA LYS A 61 -16.23 6.19 2.56
C LYS A 61 -16.19 4.70 2.16
N LEU A 62 -15.00 4.15 1.88
CA LEU A 62 -14.80 2.74 1.55
C LEU A 62 -14.51 1.88 2.79
N LEU A 63 -14.37 2.49 3.96
CA LEU A 63 -14.27 1.75 5.21
C LEU A 63 -15.61 1.08 5.57
N PRO A 64 -15.59 -0.11 6.19
CA PRO A 64 -16.79 -0.70 6.76
C PRO A 64 -17.44 0.22 7.80
N LEU A 65 -18.75 0.11 7.99
CA LEU A 65 -19.49 0.87 9.00
C LEU A 65 -18.86 0.69 10.40
N ARG A 66 -18.68 1.82 11.10
CA ARG A 66 -18.04 1.91 12.44
C ARG A 66 -16.55 1.59 12.48
N VAL A 67 -15.86 1.67 11.34
CA VAL A 67 -14.40 1.69 11.27
C VAL A 67 -13.95 3.11 10.99
N ASP A 68 -12.98 3.62 11.74
CA ASP A 68 -12.36 4.93 11.52
C ASP A 68 -10.83 4.80 11.43
N LEU A 69 -10.18 5.81 10.83
CA LEU A 69 -8.73 5.85 10.67
C LEU A 69 -7.99 6.39 11.91
N ARG A 70 -8.69 6.90 12.92
CA ARG A 70 -8.14 7.82 13.93
C ARG A 70 -7.64 7.13 15.19
N HIS A 71 -8.16 5.93 15.52
CA HIS A 71 -7.97 5.38 16.86
C HIS A 71 -7.15 4.08 16.93
N GLU A 72 -7.14 3.22 15.90
CA GLU A 72 -6.46 1.91 15.96
C GLU A 72 -5.86 1.47 14.61
N PRO A 73 -4.84 0.58 14.60
CA PRO A 73 -4.39 -0.07 13.37
C PRO A 73 -5.56 -0.70 12.61
N LEU A 74 -5.50 -0.70 11.28
CA LEU A 74 -6.51 -1.35 10.44
C LEU A 74 -6.00 -2.70 9.92
N PRO A 75 -6.04 -3.77 10.73
CA PRO A 75 -5.63 -5.08 10.26
C PRO A 75 -6.54 -5.53 9.13
N SER A 76 -5.96 -6.12 8.10
CA SER A 76 -6.67 -6.47 6.89
C SER A 76 -6.24 -7.82 6.34
N THR A 77 -7.19 -8.56 5.76
CA THR A 77 -6.92 -9.83 5.08
C THR A 77 -7.71 -9.91 3.78
N GLY A 78 -7.20 -10.74 2.86
CA GLY A 78 -7.85 -11.00 1.60
C GLY A 78 -6.99 -11.85 0.67
N THR A 79 -7.18 -11.65 -0.63
CA THR A 79 -6.38 -12.31 -1.67
C THR A 79 -5.50 -11.31 -2.40
N TRP A 80 -4.41 -11.77 -2.97
CA TRP A 80 -3.56 -10.97 -3.82
C TRP A 80 -3.22 -11.69 -5.11
N LYS A 81 -2.92 -10.92 -6.14
CA LYS A 81 -2.45 -11.42 -7.44
C LYS A 81 -1.60 -10.37 -8.12
N VAL A 82 -0.82 -10.80 -9.11
CA VAL A 82 -0.13 -9.88 -10.00
C VAL A 82 -1.06 -9.47 -11.14
N VAL A 83 -1.11 -8.17 -11.43
CA VAL A 83 -1.75 -7.60 -12.61
C VAL A 83 -0.75 -6.65 -13.27
N LYS A 84 -0.20 -7.06 -14.43
CA LYS A 84 0.88 -6.34 -15.12
C LYS A 84 2.11 -6.13 -14.20
N ASN A 85 2.39 -4.89 -13.81
CA ASN A 85 3.54 -4.51 -12.97
C ASN A 85 3.15 -4.27 -11.51
N ASP A 86 1.91 -4.61 -11.16
CA ASP A 86 1.32 -4.29 -9.87
C ASP A 86 0.89 -5.55 -9.11
N VAL A 87 0.94 -5.45 -7.78
CA VAL A 87 0.25 -6.37 -6.87
C VAL A 87 -1.13 -5.81 -6.60
N GLN A 88 -2.17 -6.54 -7.01
CA GLN A 88 -3.54 -6.25 -6.64
C GLN A 88 -3.89 -6.97 -5.33
N LEU A 89 -4.31 -6.21 -4.32
CA LEU A 89 -4.94 -6.70 -3.10
C LEU A 89 -6.46 -6.63 -3.27
N ASP A 90 -7.12 -7.77 -3.22
CA ASP A 90 -8.57 -7.88 -3.12
C ASP A 90 -8.92 -8.04 -1.62
N ILE A 91 -9.37 -6.95 -1.01
CA ILE A 91 -9.61 -6.84 0.42
C ILE A 91 -10.93 -7.51 0.79
N LYS A 92 -10.87 -8.43 1.77
CA LYS A 92 -12.04 -9.15 2.30
C LYS A 92 -12.43 -8.69 3.69
N LEU A 93 -11.44 -8.45 4.55
CA LEU A 93 -11.65 -7.95 5.90
C LEU A 93 -10.80 -6.72 6.18
N VAL A 94 -11.37 -5.79 6.96
CA VAL A 94 -10.68 -4.65 7.59
C VAL A 94 -11.20 -4.53 9.00
N ALA A 95 -10.31 -4.51 10.00
CA ALA A 95 -10.67 -4.46 11.41
C ALA A 95 -11.74 -5.51 11.80
N GLY A 96 -11.57 -6.74 11.29
CA GLY A 96 -12.50 -7.86 11.52
C GLY A 96 -13.85 -7.77 10.80
N ARG A 97 -14.09 -6.72 10.00
CA ARG A 97 -15.36 -6.49 9.30
C ARG A 97 -15.21 -6.71 7.80
N ARG A 98 -16.26 -7.21 7.15
CA ARG A 98 -16.30 -7.39 5.69
C ARG A 98 -16.06 -6.07 4.97
N SER A 99 -15.21 -6.11 3.96
CA SER A 99 -14.93 -5.01 3.04
C SER A 99 -14.88 -5.56 1.60
N PHE A 100 -14.96 -4.67 0.62
CA PHE A 100 -14.97 -5.00 -0.81
C PHE A 100 -14.00 -4.12 -1.61
N GLY A 101 -12.89 -3.74 -0.98
CA GLY A 101 -11.88 -2.87 -1.58
C GLY A 101 -10.93 -3.62 -2.51
N VAL A 102 -10.46 -2.92 -3.55
CA VAL A 102 -9.32 -3.35 -4.36
C VAL A 102 -8.23 -2.30 -4.24
N ARG A 103 -6.98 -2.72 -4.06
CA ARG A 103 -5.82 -1.82 -3.96
C ARG A 103 -4.67 -2.31 -4.80
N LEU A 104 -3.96 -1.39 -5.45
CA LEU A 104 -2.77 -1.69 -6.20
C LEU A 104 -1.53 -1.24 -5.43
N LEU A 105 -0.53 -2.11 -5.42
CA LEU A 105 0.82 -1.79 -5.02
C LEU A 105 1.72 -1.91 -6.25
N HIS A 106 2.34 -0.81 -6.63
CA HIS A 106 3.30 -0.79 -7.73
C HIS A 106 4.62 -1.42 -7.30
N VAL A 107 5.21 -2.23 -8.18
CA VAL A 107 6.50 -2.88 -7.91
C VAL A 107 7.63 -2.10 -8.57
N TYR A 108 8.60 -1.69 -7.75
CA TYR A 108 9.83 -1.02 -8.19
C TYR A 108 11.06 -1.85 -7.83
N ALA A 109 12.09 -1.77 -8.66
CA ALA A 109 13.40 -2.34 -8.41
C ALA A 109 14.49 -1.27 -8.38
N ASP A 110 15.35 -1.35 -7.37
CA ASP A 110 16.62 -0.63 -7.27
C ASP A 110 17.74 -1.66 -7.07
N GLY A 111 18.44 -1.98 -8.16
CA GLY A 111 19.35 -3.13 -8.21
C GLY A 111 18.62 -4.44 -7.90
N ALA A 112 19.08 -5.16 -6.87
CA ALA A 112 18.47 -6.41 -6.42
C ALA A 112 17.27 -6.20 -5.47
N THR A 113 17.06 -4.98 -4.97
CA THR A 113 16.06 -4.68 -3.97
C THR A 113 14.71 -4.36 -4.62
N LEU A 114 13.68 -5.09 -4.20
CA LEU A 114 12.30 -4.79 -4.58
C LEU A 114 11.63 -3.90 -3.53
N THR A 115 10.77 -3.02 -4.03
CA THR A 115 9.97 -2.10 -3.24
C THR A 115 8.52 -2.17 -3.72
N LEU A 116 7.57 -2.36 -2.80
CA LEU A 116 6.14 -2.17 -3.12
C LEU A 116 5.75 -0.76 -2.73
N ALA A 117 5.02 -0.06 -3.58
CA ALA A 117 4.53 1.27 -3.28
C ALA A 117 3.04 1.39 -3.53
N SER A 118 2.34 1.97 -2.57
CA SER A 118 0.99 2.48 -2.80
C SER A 118 1.01 4.00 -2.76
N TYR A 119 0.02 4.59 -3.41
CA TYR A 119 -0.19 6.03 -3.43
C TYR A 119 -1.57 6.31 -2.86
N THR A 120 -1.70 7.42 -2.15
CA THR A 120 -3.03 7.85 -1.72
C THR A 120 -3.91 8.09 -2.95
N SER A 121 -5.21 7.85 -2.78
CA SER A 121 -6.22 8.20 -3.78
C SER A 121 -6.50 9.69 -3.85
N ASP A 122 -6.03 10.47 -2.87
CA ASP A 122 -6.21 11.91 -2.81
C ASP A 122 -5.08 12.61 -3.59
N PRO A 123 -5.38 13.32 -4.69
CA PRO A 123 -4.37 14.00 -5.49
C PRO A 123 -3.68 15.16 -4.74
N GLU A 124 -4.31 15.69 -3.69
CA GLU A 124 -3.77 16.76 -2.84
C GLU A 124 -2.81 16.18 -1.78
N VAL A 125 -3.05 14.95 -1.33
CA VAL A 125 -2.16 14.20 -0.44
C VAL A 125 -1.23 13.30 -1.28
N ARG A 126 -0.12 13.87 -1.78
CA ARG A 126 0.92 13.09 -2.49
C ARG A 126 1.80 12.26 -1.55
N GLU A 127 1.18 11.47 -0.68
CA GLU A 127 1.88 10.53 0.18
C GLU A 127 2.18 9.22 -0.55
N GLN A 128 3.33 8.68 -0.25
CA GLN A 128 3.90 7.49 -0.87
C GLN A 128 4.15 6.49 0.25
N TYR A 129 3.42 5.38 0.21
CA TYR A 129 3.54 4.33 1.21
C TYR A 129 4.41 3.21 0.65
N VAL A 130 5.48 2.86 1.36
CA VAL A 130 6.57 2.06 0.80
C VAL A 130 6.83 0.86 1.68
N TYR A 131 6.78 -0.31 1.08
CA TYR A 131 7.15 -1.56 1.71
C TYR A 131 8.47 -2.08 1.18
N ARG A 132 9.32 -2.53 2.11
CA ARG A 132 10.58 -3.22 1.79
C ARG A 132 10.61 -4.53 2.53
N ARG A 133 11.30 -5.52 1.96
CA ARG A 133 11.66 -6.72 2.73
C ARG A 133 12.59 -6.27 3.86
N GLY A 134 12.30 -6.69 5.09
CA GLY A 134 13.27 -6.52 6.16
C GLY A 134 14.56 -7.23 5.74
N ALA A 135 15.70 -6.55 5.82
CA ALA A 135 16.97 -7.26 5.77
C ALA A 135 16.91 -8.33 6.85
N ALA A 136 17.15 -9.59 6.50
CA ALA A 136 17.39 -10.63 7.49
C ALA A 136 18.50 -10.10 8.40
N SER A 137 18.13 -9.76 9.63
CA SER A 137 19.08 -9.38 10.67
C SER A 137 19.63 -10.65 11.28
#